data_AF-A0AA40TSJ1-F1
#
_entry.id   AF-A0AA40TSJ1-F1
#
_cell.length_a   1.000
_cell.length_b   1.000
_cell.length_c   1.000
_cell.angle_alpha   90.00
_cell.angle_beta   90.00
_cell.angle_gamma   90.00
#
_symmetry.space_group_name_H-M   'P 1'
#
loop_
_entity.id
_entity.type
_entity.pdbx_description
1 polymer ?
#
loop_
_entity_poly.entity_id
_entity_poly.type
_entity_poly.pdbx_seq_one_letter_code
_entity_poly.pdbx_strand_id
1 'polypeptide(L)'
;MLFVNEADIIRLGFQPGQKADVISIWSDNRERRVKGFTLLAFDIPAGQAAAYYPEVNPLVPLESVGDGSSTPTSKFVAIRLERSAESARII
;
A
#
# COMPACT_ATOMS: atom_id res chain seq x y z
N MET A 1 -9.54 1.03 0.49
CA MET A 1 -9.41 0.62 -0.92
C MET A 1 -8.01 0.96 -1.39
N LEU A 2 -7.39 0.10 -2.20
CA LEU A 2 -6.14 0.41 -2.91
C LEU A 2 -6.43 0.35 -4.43
N PHE A 3 -6.29 1.47 -5.12
CA PHE A 3 -6.40 1.56 -6.56
C PHE A 3 -5.07 1.12 -7.18
N VAL A 4 -5.10 0.12 -8.06
CA VAL A 4 -3.90 -0.48 -8.64
C VAL A 4 -4.16 -0.74 -10.12
N ASN A 5 -3.13 -0.60 -10.95
CA ASN A 5 -3.19 -1.05 -12.33
C ASN A 5 -3.57 -2.54 -12.41
N GLU A 6 -4.52 -2.89 -13.28
CA GLU A 6 -5.01 -4.27 -13.38
C GLU A 6 -3.92 -5.28 -13.75
N ALA A 7 -3.02 -4.91 -14.66
CA ALA A 7 -1.91 -5.78 -15.07
C ALA A 7 -0.95 -6.05 -13.91
N ASP A 8 -0.76 -5.10 -12.98
CA ASP A 8 0.04 -5.31 -11.79
C ASP A 8 -0.64 -6.22 -10.77
N ILE A 9 -1.96 -6.08 -10.57
CA ILE A 9 -2.73 -6.99 -9.72
C ILE A 9 -2.49 -8.44 -10.17
N ILE A 10 -2.64 -8.69 -11.47
CA ILE A 10 -2.46 -10.02 -12.07
C ILE A 10 -0.99 -10.47 -11.99
N ARG A 11 -0.05 -9.60 -12.39
CA ARG A 11 1.40 -9.89 -12.39
C ARG A 11 1.93 -10.23 -11.00
N LEU A 12 1.36 -9.63 -9.95
CA LEU A 12 1.71 -9.90 -8.56
C LEU A 12 0.97 -11.13 -7.98
N GLY A 13 0.16 -11.84 -8.77
CA GLY A 13 -0.52 -13.08 -8.39
C GLY A 13 -1.79 -12.87 -7.56
N PHE A 14 -2.40 -11.69 -7.66
CA PHE A 14 -3.69 -11.37 -7.05
C PHE A 14 -4.81 -11.37 -8.09
N GLN A 15 -6.05 -11.33 -7.61
CA GLN A 15 -7.24 -11.09 -8.44
C GLN A 15 -7.82 -9.70 -8.14
N PRO A 16 -8.37 -8.97 -9.13
CA PRO A 16 -9.13 -7.76 -8.87
C PRO A 16 -10.25 -8.03 -7.85
N GLY A 17 -10.40 -7.14 -6.87
CA GLY A 17 -11.33 -7.32 -5.75
C GLY A 17 -10.80 -8.18 -4.59
N GLN A 18 -9.63 -8.81 -4.73
CA GLN A 18 -9.00 -9.55 -3.64
C GLN A 18 -8.52 -8.60 -2.54
N LYS A 19 -8.57 -9.05 -1.28
CA LYS A 19 -7.96 -8.35 -0.15
C LYS A 19 -6.45 -8.60 -0.05
N ALA A 20 -5.72 -7.53 0.22
CA ALA A 20 -4.29 -7.54 0.47
C ALA A 20 -3.92 -6.69 1.69
N ASP A 21 -2.85 -7.09 2.36
CA ASP A 21 -2.12 -6.22 3.27
C ASP A 21 -1.11 -5.40 2.45
N VAL A 22 -0.94 -4.14 2.82
CA VAL A 22 0.03 -3.23 2.21
C VAL A 22 1.14 -2.98 3.23
N ILE A 23 2.38 -3.25 2.82
CA ILE A 23 3.56 -3.09 3.67
C ILE A 23 4.47 -2.07 2.99
N SER A 24 4.90 -1.02 3.69
CA SER A 24 5.91 -0.10 3.13
C SER A 24 7.33 -0.62 3.33
N ILE A 25 8.19 -0.27 2.38
CA ILE A 25 9.59 -0.68 2.33
C ILE A 25 10.44 0.54 2.69
N TRP A 26 11.15 0.45 3.81
CA TRP A 26 12.09 1.48 4.25
C TRP A 26 13.24 0.86 5.06
N SER A 27 14.39 1.53 5.10
CA SER A 27 15.65 1.01 5.66
C SER A 27 15.84 1.25 7.17
N ASP A 28 14.76 1.43 7.93
CA ASP A 28 14.81 1.73 9.38
C ASP A 28 14.47 0.52 10.27
N ASN A 29 14.43 -0.69 9.69
CA ASN A 29 14.08 -1.94 10.38
C ASN A 29 12.69 -1.94 11.06
N ARG A 30 11.77 -1.06 10.64
CA ARG A 30 10.40 -1.01 11.16
C ARG A 30 9.41 -1.50 10.11
N GLU A 31 8.67 -2.56 10.45
CA GLU A 31 7.53 -2.97 9.62
C GLU A 31 6.39 -1.96 9.78
N ARG A 32 5.89 -1.44 8.66
CA ARG A 32 4.71 -0.60 8.58
C ARG A 32 3.69 -1.29 7.69
N ARG A 33 2.53 -1.62 8.26
CA ARG A 33 1.51 -2.44 7.62
C ARG A 33 0.12 -1.86 7.83
N VAL A 34 -0.68 -1.84 6.77
CA VAL A 34 -2.13 -1.69 6.84
C VAL A 34 -2.79 -2.94 6.24
N LYS A 35 -3.92 -3.38 6.80
CA LYS A 35 -4.48 -4.71 6.52
C LYS A 35 -5.80 -4.67 5.76
N GLY A 36 -6.05 -5.72 4.98
CA GLY A 36 -7.38 -6.01 4.42
C GLY A 36 -7.89 -4.99 3.40
N PHE A 37 -7.00 -4.31 2.67
CA PHE A 37 -7.38 -3.41 1.59
C PHE A 37 -7.82 -4.22 0.37
N THR A 38 -9.00 -3.93 -0.15
CA THR A 38 -9.43 -4.48 -1.45
C THR A 38 -8.63 -3.82 -2.58
N LEU A 39 -8.07 -4.65 -3.47
CA LEU A 39 -7.36 -4.22 -4.69
C LEU A 39 -8.39 -3.88 -5.78
N LEU A 40 -8.57 -2.60 -6.05
CA LEU A 40 -9.45 -2.12 -7.11
C LEU A 40 -8.64 -1.86 -8.37
N ALA A 41 -8.95 -2.61 -9.43
CA ALA A 41 -8.42 -2.34 -10.76
C ALA A 41 -8.83 -0.92 -11.19
N PHE A 42 -7.85 -0.11 -11.58
CA PHE A 42 -8.07 1.27 -11.96
C PHE A 42 -7.07 1.70 -13.03
N ASP A 43 -7.44 2.70 -13.83
CA ASP A 43 -6.57 3.33 -14.82
C ASP A 43 -5.53 4.22 -14.10
N ILE A 44 -4.51 3.56 -13.55
CA ILE A 44 -3.33 4.15 -12.92
C ILE A 44 -2.09 3.62 -13.68
N PRO A 45 -1.00 4.41 -13.79
CA PRO A 45 0.22 3.95 -14.43
C PRO A 45 0.74 2.64 -13.83
N ALA A 46 1.27 1.75 -14.67
CA ALA A 46 1.89 0.52 -14.21
C ALA A 46 3.03 0.80 -13.20
N GLY A 47 3.12 -0.04 -12.18
CA GLY A 47 4.02 0.09 -11.03
C GLY A 47 3.55 1.08 -9.97
N GLN A 48 2.38 1.71 -10.11
CA GLN A 48 1.84 2.68 -9.16
C GLN A 48 0.57 2.17 -8.47
N ALA A 49 0.30 2.72 -7.29
CA ALA A 49 -0.93 2.47 -6.55
C ALA A 49 -1.37 3.76 -5.84
N ALA A 50 -2.67 3.90 -5.61
CA ALA A 50 -3.23 5.03 -4.87
C ALA A 50 -4.18 4.55 -3.78
N ALA A 51 -4.27 5.33 -2.70
CA ALA A 51 -5.24 5.16 -1.64
C ALA A 51 -5.71 6.53 -1.17
N TYR A 52 -6.87 6.56 -0.51
CA TYR A 52 -7.32 7.78 0.14
C TYR A 52 -6.50 8.07 1.40
N TYR A 53 -6.42 9.36 1.71
CA TYR A 53 -5.95 9.87 2.98
C TYR A 53 -7.12 9.89 3.97
N PRO A 54 -6.91 9.56 5.27
CA PRO A 54 -5.64 9.28 5.95
C PRO A 54 -5.29 7.78 6.11
N GLU A 55 -6.02 6.87 5.47
CA GLU A 55 -6.02 5.44 5.79
C GLU A 55 -4.66 4.74 5.62
N VAL A 56 -3.77 5.32 4.81
CA VAL A 56 -2.41 4.80 4.55
C VAL A 56 -1.30 5.62 5.22
N ASN A 57 -1.62 6.61 6.05
CA ASN A 57 -0.62 7.36 6.82
C ASN A 57 0.35 6.47 7.62
N PRO A 58 -0.07 5.33 8.22
CA PRO A 58 0.84 4.43 8.91
C PRO A 58 1.99 3.88 8.03
N LEU A 59 1.85 3.93 6.70
CA LEU A 59 2.87 3.49 5.76
C LEU A 59 4.01 4.50 5.58
N VAL A 60 3.82 5.76 5.95
CA VAL A 60 4.80 6.82 5.69
C VAL A 60 6.02 6.68 6.61
N PRO A 61 7.24 6.55 6.06
CA PRO A 61 8.46 6.64 6.86
C PRO A 61 8.71 8.10 7.25
N LEU A 62 8.58 8.40 8.54
CA LEU A 62 8.74 9.77 9.05
C LEU A 62 10.17 10.31 8.95
N GLU A 63 11.16 9.43 8.85
CA GLU A 63 12.57 9.79 8.65
C GLU A 63 12.91 10.07 7.18
N SER A 64 12.03 9.68 6.24
CA SER A 64 12.16 10.06 4.84
C SER A 64 11.59 11.45 4.66
N VAL A 65 12.45 12.46 4.63
CA VAL A 65 12.05 13.87 4.52
C VAL A 65 12.64 14.51 3.26
N GLY A 66 11.94 15.51 2.74
CA GLY A 66 12.45 16.33 1.65
C GLY A 66 13.60 17.23 2.10
N ASP A 67 14.60 17.38 1.25
CA ASP A 67 15.74 18.26 1.48
C ASP A 67 15.26 19.71 1.69
N GLY A 68 15.65 20.31 2.81
CA GLY A 68 15.37 21.71 3.13
C GLY A 68 13.97 22.01 3.68
N SER A 69 13.03 21.07 3.69
CA SER A 69 11.68 21.27 4.27
C SER A 69 11.40 20.47 5.52
N SER A 70 12.15 19.37 5.76
CA SER A 70 11.87 18.38 6.80
C SER A 70 10.45 17.78 6.72
N THR A 71 9.78 17.89 5.57
CA THR A 71 8.44 17.32 5.37
C THR A 71 8.54 15.86 4.94
N PRO A 72 7.80 14.93 5.57
CA PRO A 72 7.82 13.53 5.17
C PRO A 72 7.46 13.32 3.69
N THR A 73 8.13 12.39 3.01
CA THR A 73 7.91 12.05 1.59
C THR A 73 6.64 11.19 1.41
N SER A 74 5.48 11.71 1.79
CA SER A 74 4.21 10.98 1.84
C SER A 74 3.61 10.64 0.47
N LYS A 75 4.07 11.31 -0.60
CA LYS A 75 3.58 11.10 -1.98
C LYS A 75 4.32 10.02 -2.75
N PHE A 76 5.40 9.49 -2.19
CA PHE A 76 6.22 8.46 -2.84
C PHE A 76 6.71 7.48 -1.78
N VAL A 77 5.93 6.41 -1.57
CA VAL A 77 6.21 5.36 -0.59
C VAL A 77 6.30 4.04 -1.34
N ALA A 78 7.46 3.40 -1.31
CA ALA A 78 7.62 2.06 -1.87
C ALA A 78 6.81 1.06 -1.03
N ILE A 79 6.02 0.22 -1.69
CA ILE A 79 5.16 -0.77 -1.04
C ILE A 79 5.32 -2.15 -1.66
N ARG A 80 4.98 -3.18 -0.88
CA ARG A 80 4.74 -4.54 -1.34
C ARG A 80 3.37 -5.00 -0.83
N LEU A 81 2.79 -5.95 -1.55
CA LEU A 81 1.50 -6.54 -1.22
C LEU A 81 1.69 -7.94 -0.64
N GLU A 82 0.92 -8.26 0.39
CA GLU A 82 0.77 -9.62 0.92
C GLU A 82 -0.71 -10.03 0.86
N ARG A 83 -0.99 -11.33 0.76
CA ARG A 83 -2.36 -11.83 0.93
C ARG A 83 -2.84 -11.48 2.34
N SER A 84 -3.97 -10.81 2.45
CA SER A 84 -4.58 -10.53 3.75
C SER A 84 -5.02 -11.87 4.36
N ALA A 85 -4.68 -12.10 5.63
CA ALA A 85 -5.36 -13.14 6.39
C ALA A 85 -6.86 -12.80 6.42
N GLU A 86 -7.71 -13.79 6.20
CA GLU A 86 -9.15 -13.61 6.31
C GLU A 86 -9.47 -13.22 7.76
N SER A 87 -10.19 -12.12 7.95
CA SER A 87 -10.68 -11.78 9.29
C SER A 87 -11.78 -12.79 9.60
N ALA A 88 -11.42 -13.91 10.24
CA ALA A 88 -12.39 -14.84 10.80
C ALA A 88 -13.30 -14.05 11.75
N ARG A 89 -14.48 -13.68 11.28
CA ARG A 89 -15.54 -13.20 12.16
C ARG A 89 -16.05 -14.42 12.90
N ILE A 90 -15.78 -14.48 14.20
CA ILE A 90 -16.58 -15.31 15.09
C ILE A 90 -17.95 -14.64 15.09
N ILE A 91 -18.95 -15.33 14.53
CA ILE A 91 -20.36 -14.94 14.56
C ILE A 91 -20.96 -15.45 15.87
#